data_AF-A0AAJ1AGN3-F1
#
_entry.id   AF-A0AAJ1AGN3-F1
#
_cell.length_a   1.000
_cell.length_b   1.000
_cell.length_c   1.000
_cell.angle_alpha   90.00
_cell.angle_beta   90.00
_cell.angle_gamma   90.00
#
_symmetry.space_group_name_H-M   'P 1'
#
loop_
_entity.id
_entity.type
_entity.pdbx_description
1 polymer ?
#
loop_
_entity_poly.entity_id
_entity_poly.type
_entity_poly.pdbx_seq_one_letter_code
_entity_poly.pdbx_strand_id
1 'polypeptide(L)'
;MRANNSQSKGWQQQGSHDDAPIRGAQRILHLLKKRGFRLREEDVRLQAEGPRRGLHLDLVMSWKHRSFAIEVKVANKLADWLFHWMAHSILALQAAQRLKGWEPVLAIYVESIDLRIVRRFKDQITLYAPGLWWLVADAHGSLIAHLPGGDEEEVRDLQGRQLLGPPRMSPQPSYASAKLSFGDLDQWLLKVLLFARSQAEGWGGPRGAIRNLAQLAKLSATAPPLVYRWAAAMERSGYLAKRMGRVPALTNLDALLGEWRGRYRISDNNPIPCRSVFGEHTDEAFRDEFLNRLRHLSDRVPPCALTAHQACRLYRLTHSEARSIHLYYTGEPSILMEALQLVPSDHPAASIVLLQPRHRRSIFGGIARIDEIPVCDILQVYLDLYHLPDRGREQADFLYERRLEPLIRSAVELQDGI
;
A
#
# COMPACT_ATOMS: atom_id res chain seq x y z
N MET A 1 -4.06 27.10 68.69
CA MET A 1 -3.35 28.23 68.04
C MET A 1 -1.98 27.69 67.62
N ARG A 2 -1.51 27.63 66.37
CA ARG A 2 -1.76 28.30 65.07
C ARG A 2 -1.50 27.23 63.96
N ALA A 3 -2.39 26.98 63.00
CA ALA A 3 -2.64 27.68 61.72
C ALA A 3 -1.54 27.51 60.64
N ASN A 4 -1.93 26.87 59.51
CA ASN A 4 -1.61 27.07 58.08
C ASN A 4 -0.33 27.84 57.68
N ASN A 5 0.42 27.36 56.67
CA ASN A 5 0.09 27.62 55.25
C ASN A 5 1.04 26.91 54.27
N SER A 6 0.48 26.64 53.09
CA SER A 6 1.12 26.22 51.84
C SER A 6 2.14 27.22 51.31
N GLN A 7 3.15 26.74 50.55
CA GLN A 7 3.51 27.33 49.25
C GLN A 7 4.50 26.48 48.45
N SER A 8 4.16 26.40 47.17
CA SER A 8 4.85 25.92 45.98
C SER A 8 6.32 26.35 45.80
N LYS A 9 7.17 25.39 45.41
CA LYS A 9 8.38 25.55 44.57
C LYS A 9 8.45 24.27 43.74
N GLY A 10 8.53 24.23 42.42
CA GLY A 10 9.13 25.13 41.43
C GLY A 10 9.95 24.21 40.53
N TRP A 11 9.34 23.67 39.47
CA TRP A 11 10.02 22.78 38.52
C TRP A 11 11.04 23.59 37.70
N GLN A 12 12.33 23.31 37.91
CA GLN A 12 13.40 23.75 37.02
C GLN A 12 13.49 22.81 35.82
N GLN A 13 13.39 23.38 34.62
CA GLN A 13 13.58 22.75 33.32
C GLN A 13 15.07 22.70 32.94
N GLN A 14 15.52 21.53 32.48
CA GLN A 14 16.61 21.29 31.51
C GLN A 14 16.45 19.79 31.12
N GLY A 15 15.74 19.42 30.04
CA GLY A 15 16.25 19.29 28.65
C GLY A 15 17.15 18.05 28.52
N SER A 16 16.92 17.01 27.72
CA SER A 16 15.99 16.75 26.60
C SER A 16 16.03 15.25 26.25
N HIS A 17 14.86 14.60 26.13
CA HIS A 17 14.51 13.46 25.25
C HIS A 17 13.34 12.68 25.88
N ASP A 18 12.09 13.08 25.60
CA ASP A 18 10.89 12.22 25.48
C ASP A 18 9.64 13.10 25.49
N ASP A 19 8.95 13.25 24.35
CA ASP A 19 7.68 14.01 24.31
C ASP A 19 6.76 13.63 23.13
N ALA A 20 6.69 12.34 22.79
CA ALA A 20 5.82 11.84 21.73
C ALA A 20 4.53 11.07 22.14
N PRO A 21 4.33 10.52 23.36
CA PRO A 21 3.12 9.75 23.66
C PRO A 21 1.88 10.58 24.05
N ILE A 22 2.07 11.84 24.47
CA ILE A 22 1.02 12.62 25.15
C ILE A 22 -0.10 13.12 24.21
N ARG A 23 0.18 13.40 22.93
CA ARG A 23 -0.81 13.99 22.03
C ARG A 23 -1.89 13.02 21.53
N GLY A 24 -1.53 11.76 21.27
CA GLY A 24 -2.46 10.76 20.72
C GLY A 24 -3.49 10.28 21.75
N ALA A 25 -3.03 9.90 22.95
CA ALA A 25 -3.90 9.41 24.02
C ALA A 25 -4.90 10.48 24.50
N GLN A 26 -4.45 11.72 24.66
CA GLN A 26 -5.33 12.84 25.01
C GLN A 26 -6.41 13.10 23.95
N ARG A 27 -6.07 12.92 22.67
CA ARG A 27 -7.03 13.10 21.57
C ARG A 27 -8.10 12.00 21.59
N ILE A 28 -7.72 10.75 21.79
CA ILE A 28 -8.65 9.63 21.96
C ILE A 28 -9.58 9.87 23.15
N LEU A 29 -9.01 10.25 24.29
CA LEU A 29 -9.77 10.56 25.50
C LEU A 29 -10.79 11.67 25.26
N HIS A 30 -10.39 12.74 24.56
CA HIS A 30 -11.29 13.84 24.18
C HIS A 30 -12.45 13.37 23.29
N LEU A 31 -12.18 12.55 22.27
CA LEU A 31 -13.18 12.02 21.35
C LEU A 31 -14.19 11.11 22.07
N LEU A 32 -13.71 10.24 22.95
CA LEU A 32 -14.57 9.37 23.76
C LEU A 32 -15.45 10.17 24.73
N LYS A 33 -14.88 11.18 25.40
CA LYS A 33 -15.65 12.10 26.27
C LYS A 33 -16.75 12.82 25.51
N LYS A 34 -16.49 13.27 24.29
CA LYS A 34 -17.50 13.91 23.42
C LYS A 34 -18.67 12.98 23.07
N ARG A 35 -18.43 11.67 23.02
CA ARG A 35 -19.47 10.64 22.81
C ARG A 35 -20.15 10.16 24.10
N GLY A 36 -19.90 10.85 25.21
CA GLY A 36 -20.54 10.59 26.50
C GLY A 36 -19.83 9.56 27.36
N PHE A 37 -18.65 9.06 26.97
CA PHE A 37 -17.84 8.22 27.84
C PHE A 37 -17.29 9.06 28.99
N ARG A 38 -17.37 8.54 30.20
CA ARG A 38 -16.85 9.17 31.42
C ARG A 38 -15.65 8.38 31.91
N LEU A 39 -14.51 9.03 32.00
CA LEU A 39 -13.29 8.45 32.55
C LEU A 39 -13.51 8.06 34.02
N ARG A 40 -13.11 6.84 34.38
CA ARG A 40 -13.08 6.36 35.77
C ARG A 40 -11.66 6.28 36.30
N GLU A 41 -10.76 5.74 35.50
CA GLU A 41 -9.38 5.46 35.92
C GLU A 41 -8.44 5.49 34.69
N GLU A 42 -7.19 5.87 34.91
CA GLU A 42 -6.09 5.85 33.92
C GLU A 42 -4.97 4.93 34.46
N ASP A 43 -4.20 4.31 33.57
CA ASP A 43 -3.04 3.46 33.92
C ASP A 43 -3.38 2.31 34.89
N VAL A 44 -4.37 1.50 34.51
CA VAL A 44 -4.94 0.45 35.38
C VAL A 44 -4.13 -0.83 35.29
N ARG A 45 -3.73 -1.35 36.46
CA ARG A 45 -3.02 -2.64 36.57
C ARG A 45 -3.93 -3.71 37.15
N LEU A 46 -4.16 -4.77 36.37
CA LEU A 46 -4.91 -5.94 36.79
C LEU A 46 -3.95 -7.05 37.19
N GLN A 47 -4.11 -7.58 38.40
CA GLN A 47 -3.46 -8.83 38.80
C GLN A 47 -4.23 -9.99 38.17
N ALA A 48 -3.58 -10.74 37.27
CA ALA A 48 -4.07 -12.01 36.78
C ALA A 48 -3.21 -13.14 37.34
N GLU A 49 -3.84 -14.27 37.69
CA GLU A 49 -3.11 -15.49 38.05
C GLU A 49 -2.36 -15.99 36.83
N GLY A 50 -1.03 -15.82 36.82
CA GLY A 50 -0.20 -16.12 35.66
C GLY A 50 1.08 -15.27 35.60
N PRO A 51 1.34 -14.52 34.51
CA PRO A 51 2.66 -13.93 34.28
C PRO A 51 3.08 -12.96 35.40
N ARG A 52 4.37 -12.97 35.76
CA ARG A 52 4.99 -12.16 36.83
C ARG A 52 4.84 -10.63 36.67
N ARG A 53 4.22 -10.16 35.58
CA ARG A 53 3.86 -8.75 35.33
C ARG A 53 2.35 -8.68 35.16
N GLY A 54 1.68 -7.89 36.00
CA GLY A 54 0.25 -7.64 35.88
C GLY A 54 -0.12 -7.09 34.51
N LEU A 55 -1.37 -7.30 34.10
CA LEU A 55 -1.95 -6.76 32.88
C LEU A 55 -2.08 -5.24 33.03
N HIS A 56 -1.71 -4.51 31.98
CA HIS A 56 -1.73 -3.05 31.94
C HIS A 56 -2.81 -2.59 30.96
N LEU A 57 -3.62 -1.62 31.36
CA LEU A 57 -4.66 -0.99 30.55
C LEU A 57 -4.49 0.53 30.62
N ASP A 58 -4.65 1.21 29.50
CA ASP A 58 -4.46 2.65 29.46
C ASP A 58 -5.60 3.41 30.15
N LEU A 59 -6.86 3.03 29.91
CA LEU A 59 -8.03 3.72 30.47
C LEU A 59 -9.14 2.74 30.88
N VAL A 60 -9.88 3.11 31.92
CA VAL A 60 -11.21 2.55 32.21
C VAL A 60 -12.23 3.66 32.14
N MET A 61 -13.23 3.48 31.28
CA MET A 61 -14.30 4.45 31.08
C MET A 61 -15.66 3.82 31.33
N SER A 62 -16.68 4.66 31.53
CA SER A 62 -18.07 4.23 31.64
C SER A 62 -18.95 4.99 30.67
N TRP A 63 -19.90 4.29 30.07
CA TRP A 63 -20.89 4.89 29.19
C TRP A 63 -22.25 4.25 29.49
N LYS A 64 -23.24 5.08 29.81
CA LYS A 64 -24.51 4.64 30.41
C LYS A 64 -24.25 3.76 31.65
N HIS A 65 -24.79 2.54 31.70
CA HIS A 65 -24.62 1.60 32.81
C HIS A 65 -23.48 0.59 32.58
N ARG A 66 -22.65 0.78 31.55
CA ARG A 66 -21.60 -0.17 31.12
C ARG A 66 -20.21 0.39 31.42
N SER A 67 -19.27 -0.50 31.73
CA SER A 67 -17.86 -0.16 31.96
C SER A 67 -16.99 -0.75 30.85
N PHE A 68 -15.99 0.01 30.41
CA PHE A 68 -15.16 -0.27 29.25
C PHE A 68 -13.69 -0.22 29.64
N ALA A 69 -12.95 -1.27 29.29
CA ALA A 69 -11.50 -1.29 29.32
C ALA A 69 -11.00 -0.79 27.97
N ILE A 70 -10.11 0.20 27.96
CA ILE A 70 -9.63 0.83 26.73
C ILE A 70 -8.12 0.79 26.68
N GLU A 71 -7.60 0.28 25.57
CA GLU A 71 -6.18 0.30 25.26
C GLU A 71 -5.95 1.24 24.09
N VAL A 72 -4.99 2.16 24.25
CA VAL A 72 -4.70 3.22 23.31
C VAL A 72 -3.36 2.96 22.65
N LYS A 73 -3.37 2.84 21.32
CA LYS A 73 -2.16 2.59 20.54
C LYS A 73 -1.91 3.74 19.59
N VAL A 74 -0.69 4.26 19.64
CA VAL A 74 -0.21 5.32 18.76
C VAL A 74 0.72 4.69 17.73
N ALA A 75 0.43 4.90 16.45
CA ALA A 75 1.25 4.41 15.36
C ALA A 75 1.33 5.45 14.25
N ASN A 76 2.45 5.54 13.54
CA ASN A 76 2.54 6.44 12.38
C ASN A 76 1.58 6.00 11.26
N LYS A 77 1.48 4.69 11.01
CA LYS A 77 0.55 4.07 10.07
C LYS A 77 -0.21 2.92 10.74
N LEU A 78 -1.51 2.79 10.42
CA LEU A 78 -2.35 1.70 10.94
C LEU A 78 -1.83 0.30 10.55
N ALA A 79 -1.24 0.17 9.35
CA ALA A 79 -0.66 -1.10 8.89
C ALA A 79 0.49 -1.59 9.78
N ASP A 80 1.33 -0.69 10.29
CA ASP A 80 2.48 -1.07 11.12
C ASP A 80 2.00 -1.70 12.45
N TRP A 81 0.86 -1.22 12.96
CA TRP A 81 0.22 -1.76 14.16
C TRP A 81 -0.42 -3.14 13.93
N LEU A 82 -1.10 -3.33 12.79
CA LEU A 82 -1.80 -4.58 12.44
C LEU A 82 -0.88 -5.81 12.52
N PHE A 83 0.40 -5.68 12.18
CA PHE A 83 1.33 -6.81 12.10
C PHE A 83 2.09 -7.10 13.40
N HIS A 84 2.25 -6.15 14.31
CA HIS A 84 3.19 -6.30 15.45
C HIS A 84 2.55 -6.31 16.84
N TRP A 85 1.39 -5.66 17.05
CA TRP A 85 0.91 -5.38 18.43
C TRP A 85 -0.56 -5.71 18.69
N MET A 86 -1.29 -6.15 17.66
CA MET A 86 -2.72 -6.45 17.74
C MET A 86 -3.04 -7.58 18.71
N ALA A 87 -2.31 -8.69 18.64
CA ALA A 87 -2.59 -9.85 19.47
C ALA A 87 -2.45 -9.56 20.98
N HIS A 88 -1.40 -8.84 21.38
CA HIS A 88 -1.16 -8.53 22.79
C HIS A 88 -2.26 -7.63 23.37
N SER A 89 -2.65 -6.59 22.61
CA SER A 89 -3.67 -5.64 23.06
C SER A 89 -5.04 -6.32 23.18
N ILE A 90 -5.39 -7.16 22.20
CA ILE A 90 -6.64 -7.93 22.22
C ILE A 90 -6.67 -8.88 23.41
N LEU A 91 -5.56 -9.60 23.68
CA LEU A 91 -5.49 -10.51 24.82
C LEU A 91 -5.63 -9.78 26.16
N ALA A 92 -5.01 -8.59 26.30
CA ALA A 92 -5.12 -7.80 27.51
C ALA A 92 -6.55 -7.33 27.77
N LEU A 93 -7.21 -6.82 26.72
CA LEU A 93 -8.60 -6.39 26.77
C LEU A 93 -9.57 -7.56 27.04
N GLN A 94 -9.34 -8.73 26.44
CA GLN A 94 -10.13 -9.94 26.73
C GLN A 94 -9.96 -10.42 28.17
N ALA A 95 -8.74 -10.33 28.72
CA ALA A 95 -8.50 -10.65 30.12
C ALA A 95 -9.24 -9.69 31.06
N ALA A 96 -9.24 -8.38 30.75
CA ALA A 96 -10.00 -7.38 31.49
C ALA A 96 -11.51 -7.67 31.49
N GLN A 97 -12.04 -8.10 30.33
CA GLN A 97 -13.43 -8.53 30.21
C GLN A 97 -13.74 -9.74 31.09
N ARG A 98 -12.87 -10.76 31.10
CA ARG A 98 -13.07 -11.96 31.93
C ARG A 98 -12.97 -11.68 33.43
N LEU A 99 -12.02 -10.84 33.86
CA LEU A 99 -11.74 -10.61 35.27
C LEU A 99 -12.67 -9.57 35.92
N LYS A 100 -13.09 -8.55 35.18
CA LYS A 100 -13.83 -7.39 35.71
C LYS A 100 -15.17 -7.14 35.04
N GLY A 101 -15.51 -7.90 33.99
CA GLY A 101 -16.71 -7.67 33.19
C GLY A 101 -16.66 -6.38 32.36
N TRP A 102 -15.47 -5.78 32.18
CA TRP A 102 -15.31 -4.56 31.41
C TRP A 102 -15.27 -4.86 29.92
N GLU A 103 -16.04 -4.11 29.14
CA GLU A 103 -16.09 -4.34 27.71
C GLU A 103 -14.85 -3.83 26.99
N PRO A 104 -14.31 -4.61 26.05
CA PRO A 104 -13.02 -4.30 25.44
C PRO A 104 -13.18 -3.25 24.34
N VAL A 105 -12.42 -2.16 24.43
CA VAL A 105 -12.32 -1.12 23.39
C VAL A 105 -10.86 -0.96 23.00
N LEU A 106 -10.58 -1.12 21.72
CA LEU A 106 -9.27 -0.82 21.16
C LEU A 106 -9.30 0.53 20.45
N ALA A 107 -8.51 1.48 20.94
CA ALA A 107 -8.41 2.81 20.36
C ALA A 107 -7.05 3.00 19.67
N ILE A 108 -7.07 3.36 18.41
CA ILE A 108 -5.85 3.55 17.62
C ILE A 108 -5.79 5.01 17.14
N TYR A 109 -4.65 5.65 17.39
CA TYR A 109 -4.35 6.98 16.89
C TYR A 109 -3.25 6.90 15.84
N VAL A 110 -3.51 7.47 14.66
CA VAL A 110 -2.58 7.49 13.53
C VAL A 110 -2.32 8.89 13.00
N GLU A 111 -1.27 9.07 12.20
CA GLU A 111 -1.01 10.37 11.57
C GLU A 111 -2.13 10.75 10.57
N SER A 112 -2.60 9.77 9.80
CA SER A 112 -3.69 9.92 8.81
C SER A 112 -4.42 8.59 8.62
N ILE A 113 -5.76 8.63 8.55
CA ILE A 113 -6.57 7.43 8.28
C ILE A 113 -6.48 7.00 6.80
N ASP A 114 -6.20 5.72 6.56
CA ASP A 114 -6.42 5.07 5.27
C ASP A 114 -7.64 4.14 5.35
N LEU A 115 -8.72 4.52 4.66
CA LEU A 115 -10.00 3.78 4.65
C LEU A 115 -9.86 2.32 4.21
N ARG A 116 -8.89 1.99 3.35
CA ARG A 116 -8.68 0.61 2.89
C ARG A 116 -8.07 -0.25 3.99
N ILE A 117 -7.11 0.31 4.74
CA ILE A 117 -6.50 -0.37 5.88
C ILE A 117 -7.53 -0.51 7.00
N VAL A 118 -8.38 0.50 7.22
CA VAL A 118 -9.47 0.42 8.20
C VAL A 118 -10.50 -0.65 7.82
N ARG A 119 -10.84 -0.81 6.54
CA ARG A 119 -11.69 -1.93 6.07
C ARG A 119 -11.05 -3.28 6.35
N ARG A 120 -9.76 -3.46 6.02
CA ARG A 120 -9.04 -4.71 6.33
C ARG A 120 -8.93 -4.98 7.84
N PHE A 121 -8.69 -3.94 8.63
CA PHE A 121 -8.70 -4.02 10.09
C PHE A 121 -10.06 -4.46 10.60
N LYS A 122 -11.15 -3.86 10.09
CA LYS A 122 -12.52 -4.29 10.39
C LYS A 122 -12.71 -5.78 10.08
N ASP A 123 -12.39 -6.22 8.86
CA ASP A 123 -12.55 -7.62 8.45
C ASP A 123 -11.76 -8.57 9.39
N GLN A 124 -10.55 -8.18 9.80
CA GLN A 124 -9.73 -8.95 10.74
C GLN A 124 -10.33 -8.97 12.15
N ILE A 125 -10.80 -7.84 12.68
CA ILE A 125 -11.43 -7.80 14.01
C ILE A 125 -12.74 -8.58 14.01
N THR A 126 -13.55 -8.47 12.96
CA THR A 126 -14.76 -9.28 12.80
C THR A 126 -14.45 -10.78 12.81
N LEU A 127 -13.34 -11.20 12.17
CA LEU A 127 -12.95 -12.60 12.13
C LEU A 127 -12.34 -13.11 13.45
N TYR A 128 -11.44 -12.35 14.07
CA TYR A 128 -10.62 -12.83 15.20
C TYR A 128 -11.08 -12.35 16.58
N ALA A 129 -11.84 -11.25 16.66
CA ALA A 129 -12.31 -10.67 17.90
C ALA A 129 -13.70 -10.00 17.73
N PRO A 130 -14.76 -10.74 17.36
CA PRO A 130 -16.07 -10.18 17.00
C PRO A 130 -16.78 -9.39 18.12
N GLY A 131 -16.35 -9.56 19.39
CA GLY A 131 -16.87 -8.80 20.53
C GLY A 131 -16.04 -7.56 20.91
N LEU A 132 -15.04 -7.20 20.12
CA LEU A 132 -14.15 -6.07 20.38
C LEU A 132 -14.71 -4.79 19.76
N TRP A 133 -14.93 -3.77 20.59
CA TRP A 133 -15.19 -2.42 20.12
C TRP A 133 -13.90 -1.76 19.68
N TRP A 134 -13.95 -0.87 18.69
CA TRP A 134 -12.75 -0.21 18.21
C TRP A 134 -13.00 1.18 17.65
N LEU A 135 -11.96 1.99 17.64
CA LEU A 135 -11.94 3.27 16.94
C LEU A 135 -10.55 3.57 16.39
N VAL A 136 -10.52 4.26 15.25
CA VAL A 136 -9.32 4.80 14.63
C VAL A 136 -9.50 6.30 14.44
N ALA A 137 -8.60 7.09 15.00
CA ALA A 137 -8.58 8.54 14.87
C ALA A 137 -7.28 9.01 14.24
N ASP A 138 -7.29 10.17 13.56
CA ASP A 138 -6.07 10.81 13.10
C ASP A 138 -5.80 12.21 13.65
N ALA A 139 -4.60 12.72 13.33
CA ALA A 139 -4.18 14.07 13.66
C ALA A 139 -5.03 15.17 13.02
N HIS A 140 -5.73 14.86 11.93
CA HIS A 140 -6.62 15.80 11.24
C HIS A 140 -8.03 15.84 11.83
N GLY A 141 -8.34 14.98 12.81
CA GLY A 141 -9.64 14.90 13.45
C GLY A 141 -10.64 13.99 12.75
N SER A 142 -10.18 13.20 11.77
CA SER A 142 -10.97 12.12 11.19
C SER A 142 -11.15 11.01 12.23
N LEU A 143 -12.31 10.36 12.22
CA LEU A 143 -12.63 9.29 13.14
C LEU A 143 -13.51 8.24 12.46
N ILE A 144 -13.09 6.98 12.56
CA ILE A 144 -13.88 5.82 12.17
C ILE A 144 -13.99 4.92 13.38
N ALA A 145 -15.20 4.53 13.74
CA ALA A 145 -15.41 3.80 14.98
C ALA A 145 -16.54 2.78 14.86
N HIS A 146 -16.35 1.66 15.53
CA HIS A 146 -17.36 0.68 15.87
C HIS A 146 -17.49 0.68 17.39
N LEU A 147 -18.49 1.40 17.91
CA LEU A 147 -18.71 1.62 19.34
C LEU A 147 -20.16 1.28 19.73
N PRO A 148 -20.44 1.04 21.02
CA PRO A 148 -21.80 0.78 21.48
C PRO A 148 -22.73 1.99 21.24
N GLY A 149 -23.90 1.77 20.60
CA GLY A 149 -25.00 2.73 20.56
C GLY A 149 -25.36 3.36 19.21
N GLY A 150 -24.78 2.91 18.09
CA GLY A 150 -25.16 3.35 16.74
C GLY A 150 -24.26 2.73 15.66
N ASP A 151 -24.74 2.72 14.41
CA ASP A 151 -24.05 2.15 13.24
C ASP A 151 -22.69 2.81 12.97
N GLU A 152 -21.87 2.14 12.17
CA GLU A 152 -20.55 2.60 11.75
C GLU A 152 -20.59 4.00 11.14
N GLU A 153 -20.21 5.02 11.92
CA GLU A 153 -20.20 6.40 11.44
C GLU A 153 -18.80 6.83 10.97
N GLU A 154 -18.69 7.10 9.68
CA GLU A 154 -17.60 7.89 9.10
C GLU A 154 -17.86 9.37 9.40
N VAL A 155 -17.44 9.86 10.57
CA VAL A 155 -17.54 11.28 10.89
C VAL A 155 -16.33 12.00 10.31
N ARG A 156 -16.54 12.64 9.15
CA ARG A 156 -15.65 13.67 8.63
C ARG A 156 -16.13 15.02 9.16
N ASP A 157 -15.26 15.67 9.92
CA ASP A 157 -15.25 17.10 10.26
C ASP A 157 -15.68 17.48 11.69
N LEU A 158 -14.78 18.21 12.36
CA LEU A 158 -15.05 19.00 13.57
C LEU A 158 -14.43 20.42 13.51
N GLN A 159 -14.14 20.92 12.30
CA GLN A 159 -13.90 22.34 12.10
C GLN A 159 -14.84 22.88 11.02
N GLY A 160 -16.01 23.29 11.48
CA GLY A 160 -17.08 23.87 10.67
C GLY A 160 -16.58 24.89 9.65
N ARG A 161 -16.79 24.57 8.37
CA ARG A 161 -16.90 25.57 7.32
C ARG A 161 -18.34 26.06 7.27
N GLN A 162 -18.59 27.21 7.89
CA GLN A 162 -19.74 28.03 7.57
C GLN A 162 -19.69 28.38 6.08
N LEU A 163 -20.71 27.92 5.36
CA LEU A 163 -21.13 28.47 4.09
C LEU A 163 -21.48 29.94 4.32
N LEU A 164 -20.84 30.87 3.62
CA LEU A 164 -21.38 32.16 3.12
C LEU A 164 -20.26 32.99 2.50
N GLY A 165 -20.38 33.27 1.19
CA GLY A 165 -19.57 34.26 0.47
C GLY A 165 -19.37 33.92 -1.01
N PRO A 166 -19.62 34.86 -1.95
CA PRO A 166 -19.53 34.60 -3.39
C PRO A 166 -18.08 34.32 -3.82
N PRO A 167 -17.86 33.71 -5.00
CA PRO A 167 -16.59 33.10 -5.35
C PRO A 167 -15.53 34.19 -5.56
N ARG A 168 -14.69 34.41 -4.55
CA ARG A 168 -13.38 35.03 -4.76
C ARG A 168 -12.49 33.98 -5.40
N MET A 169 -11.89 34.37 -6.51
CA MET A 169 -10.95 33.61 -7.34
C MET A 169 -10.08 32.68 -6.50
N SER A 170 -10.13 31.40 -6.86
CA SER A 170 -9.41 30.32 -6.17
C SER A 170 -7.90 30.60 -6.19
N PRO A 171 -7.20 30.57 -5.04
CA PRO A 171 -5.76 30.36 -5.03
C PRO A 171 -5.48 28.95 -5.54
N GLN A 172 -4.36 28.78 -6.25
CA GLN A 172 -3.94 27.51 -6.85
C GLN A 172 -4.09 26.31 -5.89
N PRO A 173 -4.36 25.09 -6.41
CA PRO A 173 -4.52 23.91 -5.58
C PRO A 173 -3.30 23.69 -4.69
N SER A 174 -3.51 23.63 -3.38
CA SER A 174 -2.48 23.29 -2.40
C SER A 174 -2.00 21.86 -2.66
N TYR A 175 -0.89 21.73 -3.37
CA TYR A 175 -0.18 20.46 -3.59
C TYR A 175 0.60 19.99 -2.35
N ALA A 176 0.48 20.70 -1.22
CA ALA A 176 1.28 20.50 -0.01
C ALA A 176 0.97 19.18 0.74
N SER A 177 -0.13 18.48 0.43
CA SER A 177 -0.57 17.26 1.16
C SER A 177 -0.41 15.94 0.40
N ALA A 178 0.02 15.94 -0.87
CA ALA A 178 0.07 14.71 -1.67
C ALA A 178 1.15 13.70 -1.19
N LYS A 179 0.80 12.50 -0.75
CA LYS A 179 1.78 11.45 -0.40
C LYS A 179 1.97 10.48 -1.59
N LEU A 180 3.19 10.00 -1.82
CA LEU A 180 3.46 9.00 -2.86
C LEU A 180 2.91 7.63 -2.41
N SER A 181 1.99 7.09 -3.20
CA SER A 181 1.27 5.86 -2.84
C SER A 181 1.81 4.62 -3.56
N PHE A 182 2.52 4.81 -4.67
CA PHE A 182 2.81 3.74 -5.64
C PHE A 182 1.53 3.05 -6.13
N GLY A 183 0.43 3.81 -6.22
CA GLY A 183 -0.79 3.34 -6.89
C GLY A 183 -0.61 3.28 -8.41
N ASP A 184 -1.64 2.81 -9.10
CA ASP A 184 -1.60 2.55 -10.55
C ASP A 184 -1.09 3.75 -11.35
N LEU A 185 -1.60 4.95 -11.04
CA LEU A 185 -1.17 6.18 -11.69
C LEU A 185 0.27 6.55 -11.39
N ASP A 186 0.70 6.42 -10.13
CA ASP A 186 2.07 6.78 -9.71
C ASP A 186 3.09 5.90 -10.44
N GLN A 187 2.82 4.59 -10.50
CA GLN A 187 3.64 3.61 -11.20
C GLN A 187 3.65 3.89 -12.70
N TRP A 188 2.49 4.18 -13.30
CA TRP A 188 2.39 4.54 -14.71
C TRP A 188 3.23 5.77 -15.06
N LEU A 189 3.09 6.86 -14.31
CA LEU A 189 3.85 8.09 -14.55
C LEU A 189 5.36 7.88 -14.39
N LEU A 190 5.76 7.06 -13.43
CA LEU A 190 7.17 6.72 -13.23
C LEU A 190 7.73 5.91 -14.40
N LYS A 191 7.01 4.88 -14.88
CA LYS A 191 7.41 4.11 -16.07
C LYS A 191 7.54 5.00 -17.31
N VAL A 192 6.57 5.88 -17.54
CA VAL A 192 6.62 6.83 -18.67
C VAL A 192 7.81 7.78 -18.53
N LEU A 193 8.06 8.33 -17.33
CA LEU A 193 9.19 9.23 -17.11
C LEU A 193 10.54 8.53 -17.35
N LEU A 194 10.68 7.28 -16.91
CA LEU A 194 11.89 6.47 -17.07
C LEU A 194 12.11 6.06 -18.52
N PHE A 195 11.09 5.49 -19.16
CA PHE A 195 11.29 4.75 -20.40
C PHE A 195 10.94 5.49 -21.68
N ALA A 196 10.06 6.51 -21.64
CA ALA A 196 9.63 7.20 -22.86
C ALA A 196 10.76 7.87 -23.63
N ARG A 197 11.86 8.21 -22.93
CA ARG A 197 13.07 8.83 -23.50
C ARG A 197 14.20 7.82 -23.78
N SER A 198 14.10 6.62 -23.24
CA SER A 198 15.13 5.59 -23.36
C SER A 198 14.95 4.79 -24.64
N GLN A 199 16.03 4.19 -25.15
CA GLN A 199 15.93 3.09 -26.11
C GLN A 199 15.71 1.73 -25.40
N ALA A 200 15.07 1.72 -24.23
CA ALA A 200 14.81 0.47 -23.51
C ALA A 200 14.05 -0.51 -24.41
N GLU A 201 14.71 -1.61 -24.74
CA GLU A 201 14.05 -2.80 -25.27
C GLU A 201 13.10 -3.31 -24.18
N GLY A 202 11.90 -3.74 -24.59
CA GLY A 202 10.86 -4.13 -23.64
C GLY A 202 9.95 -3.01 -23.14
N TRP A 203 10.08 -1.78 -23.65
CA TRP A 203 9.07 -0.74 -23.45
C TRP A 203 8.19 -0.57 -24.68
N GLY A 204 6.92 -0.98 -24.60
CA GLY A 204 5.92 -0.75 -25.66
C GLY A 204 4.97 0.41 -25.39
N GLY A 205 5.17 1.15 -24.30
CA GLY A 205 4.38 2.34 -23.99
C GLY A 205 4.78 3.58 -24.82
N PRO A 206 4.21 4.76 -24.50
CA PRO A 206 4.44 5.98 -25.26
C PRO A 206 5.92 6.36 -25.27
N ARG A 207 6.40 6.85 -26.41
CA ARG A 207 7.76 7.34 -26.63
C ARG A 207 7.74 8.81 -27.03
N GLY A 208 8.72 9.56 -26.56
CA GLY A 208 8.85 10.97 -26.92
C GLY A 208 9.68 11.76 -25.92
N ALA A 209 10.03 12.98 -26.32
CA ALA A 209 10.73 13.91 -25.45
C ALA A 209 9.81 14.38 -24.31
N ILE A 210 10.30 14.25 -23.08
CA ILE A 210 9.73 14.90 -21.90
C ILE A 210 10.75 15.98 -21.54
N ARG A 211 10.36 17.25 -21.63
CA ARG A 211 11.13 18.45 -21.23
C ARG A 211 10.50 19.19 -20.04
N ASN A 212 9.25 18.90 -19.73
CA ASN A 212 8.52 19.46 -18.59
C ASN A 212 7.32 18.55 -18.22
N LEU A 213 6.64 18.89 -17.11
CA LEU A 213 5.50 18.12 -16.61
C LEU A 213 4.27 18.15 -17.52
N ALA A 214 4.08 19.21 -18.33
CA ALA A 214 3.00 19.27 -19.30
C ALA A 214 3.19 18.24 -20.43
N GLN A 215 4.44 18.03 -20.87
CA GLN A 215 4.76 16.98 -21.84
C GLN A 215 4.62 15.59 -21.25
N LEU A 216 5.00 15.38 -19.98
CA LEU A 216 4.72 14.13 -19.29
C LEU A 216 3.21 13.85 -19.20
N ALA A 217 2.40 14.86 -18.90
CA ALA A 217 0.95 14.75 -18.89
C ALA A 217 0.39 14.34 -20.26
N LYS A 218 0.87 14.99 -21.34
CA LYS A 218 0.47 14.64 -22.71
C LYS A 218 0.87 13.21 -23.09
N LEU A 219 2.15 12.84 -22.92
CA LEU A 219 2.66 11.52 -23.28
C LEU A 219 2.02 10.40 -22.48
N SER A 220 1.82 10.62 -21.18
CA SER A 220 1.18 9.63 -20.32
C SER A 220 -0.35 9.58 -20.50
N ALA A 221 -0.95 10.47 -21.29
CA ALA A 221 -2.41 10.67 -21.38
C ALA A 221 -3.05 10.87 -20.00
N THR A 222 -2.45 11.71 -19.15
CA THR A 222 -2.92 12.00 -17.80
C THR A 222 -3.30 13.47 -17.67
N ALA A 223 -4.38 13.77 -16.94
CA ALA A 223 -4.76 15.14 -16.67
C ALA A 223 -3.61 15.92 -15.99
N PRO A 224 -3.23 17.11 -16.48
CA PRO A 224 -2.09 17.86 -15.94
C PRO A 224 -2.11 18.04 -14.42
N PRO A 225 -3.25 18.38 -13.77
CA PRO A 225 -3.28 18.55 -12.31
C PRO A 225 -2.82 17.30 -11.52
N LEU A 226 -3.08 16.11 -12.04
CA LEU A 226 -2.64 14.85 -11.40
C LEU A 226 -1.14 14.64 -11.55
N VAL A 227 -0.57 15.02 -12.69
CA VAL A 227 0.89 14.95 -12.93
C VAL A 227 1.63 15.95 -12.05
N TYR A 228 1.13 17.19 -11.93
CA TYR A 228 1.73 18.18 -11.01
C TYR A 228 1.65 17.72 -9.55
N ARG A 229 0.52 17.13 -9.14
CA ARG A 229 0.35 16.56 -7.80
C ARG A 229 1.33 15.41 -7.55
N TRP A 230 1.48 14.51 -8.51
CA TRP A 230 2.43 13.40 -8.44
C TRP A 230 3.87 13.91 -8.36
N ALA A 231 4.26 14.88 -9.20
CA ALA A 231 5.60 15.46 -9.18
C ALA A 231 5.91 16.13 -7.83
N ALA A 232 4.96 16.87 -7.25
CA ALA A 232 5.11 17.46 -5.93
C ALA A 232 5.22 16.42 -4.79
N ALA A 233 4.62 15.24 -4.95
CA ALA A 233 4.77 14.12 -4.03
C ALA A 233 6.15 13.44 -4.17
N MET A 234 6.60 13.23 -5.41
CA MET A 234 7.94 12.71 -5.72
C MET A 234 9.04 13.64 -5.20
N GLU A 235 8.89 14.95 -5.38
CA GLU A 235 9.85 15.95 -4.90
C GLU A 235 9.96 15.95 -3.37
N ARG A 236 8.82 15.96 -2.66
CA ARG A 236 8.82 15.88 -1.19
C ARG A 236 9.37 14.57 -0.65
N SER A 237 9.25 13.49 -1.42
CA SER A 237 9.83 12.19 -1.07
C SER A 237 11.32 12.10 -1.43
N GLY A 238 11.92 13.16 -2.00
CA GLY A 238 13.33 13.20 -2.38
C GLY A 238 13.68 12.40 -3.64
N TYR A 239 12.69 12.02 -4.45
CA TYR A 239 12.89 11.22 -5.66
C TYR A 239 12.92 12.04 -6.96
N LEU A 240 12.68 13.35 -6.83
CA LEU A 240 12.59 14.24 -7.97
C LEU A 240 13.11 15.62 -7.58
N ALA A 241 14.14 16.11 -8.27
CA ALA A 241 14.70 17.43 -8.05
C ALA A 241 14.12 18.42 -9.07
N LYS A 242 13.62 19.57 -8.59
CA LYS A 242 13.23 20.68 -9.47
C LYS A 242 14.44 21.19 -10.25
N ARG A 243 14.26 21.37 -11.55
CA ARG A 243 15.15 22.15 -12.40
C ARG A 243 14.35 23.25 -13.07
N MET A 244 14.76 24.50 -12.88
CA MET A 244 14.07 25.65 -13.47
C MET A 244 13.98 25.48 -15.00
N GLY A 245 12.76 25.46 -15.53
CA GLY A 245 12.50 25.37 -16.97
C GLY A 245 12.82 24.03 -17.63
N ARG A 246 13.16 22.98 -16.88
CA ARG A 246 13.55 21.66 -17.41
C ARG A 246 12.73 20.52 -16.79
N VAL A 247 12.96 19.30 -17.28
CA VAL A 247 12.40 18.08 -16.67
C VAL A 247 12.95 18.00 -15.26
N PRO A 248 12.09 17.67 -14.28
CA PRO A 248 12.62 17.30 -12.99
C PRO A 248 13.52 16.07 -13.10
N ALA A 249 14.71 16.15 -12.53
CA ALA A 249 15.66 15.04 -12.56
C ALA A 249 15.25 14.01 -11.52
N LEU A 250 15.24 12.73 -11.89
CA LEU A 250 15.07 11.66 -10.92
C LEU A 250 16.29 11.61 -10.00
N THR A 251 16.05 11.55 -8.70
CA THR A 251 17.09 11.47 -7.66
C THR A 251 16.85 10.25 -6.79
N ASN A 252 17.90 9.74 -6.14
CA ASN A 252 17.81 8.62 -5.20
C ASN A 252 17.07 7.40 -5.76
N LEU A 253 17.41 7.01 -7.00
CA LEU A 253 16.72 5.95 -7.73
C LEU A 253 16.71 4.62 -6.95
N ASP A 254 17.81 4.25 -6.31
CA ASP A 254 17.90 2.99 -5.57
C ASP A 254 16.91 2.96 -4.39
N ALA A 255 16.74 4.11 -3.72
CA ALA A 255 15.73 4.26 -2.68
C ALA A 255 14.30 4.21 -3.26
N LEU A 256 14.07 4.86 -4.40
CA LEU A 256 12.77 4.83 -5.10
C LEU A 256 12.38 3.40 -5.50
N LEU A 257 13.29 2.67 -6.15
CA LEU A 257 13.08 1.27 -6.53
C LEU A 257 12.97 0.36 -5.31
N GLY A 258 13.75 0.64 -4.27
CA GLY A 258 13.70 -0.04 -2.98
C GLY A 258 12.33 0.08 -2.31
N GLU A 259 11.75 1.27 -2.32
CA GLU A 259 10.41 1.51 -1.78
C GLU A 259 9.33 0.88 -2.67
N TRP A 260 9.46 0.99 -3.99
CA TRP A 260 8.50 0.40 -4.92
C TRP A 260 8.44 -1.12 -4.75
N ARG A 261 9.60 -1.80 -4.82
CA ARG A 261 9.66 -3.25 -4.62
C ARG A 261 9.22 -3.65 -3.21
N GLY A 262 9.44 -2.81 -2.20
CA GLY A 262 8.97 -3.08 -0.83
C GLY A 262 7.45 -3.06 -0.69
N ARG A 263 6.76 -2.24 -1.50
CA ARG A 263 5.29 -2.07 -1.47
C ARG A 263 4.55 -2.97 -2.45
N TYR A 264 5.22 -3.41 -3.52
CA TYR A 264 4.61 -4.23 -4.56
C TYR A 264 4.75 -5.72 -4.24
N ARG A 265 3.68 -6.49 -4.41
CA ARG A 265 3.72 -7.95 -4.36
C ARG A 265 2.88 -8.51 -5.50
N ILE A 266 3.44 -9.48 -6.25
CA ILE A 266 2.71 -10.13 -7.34
C ILE A 266 1.42 -10.82 -6.86
N SER A 267 1.42 -11.32 -5.62
CA SER A 267 0.27 -11.94 -4.95
C SER A 267 -0.93 -11.00 -4.76
N ASP A 268 -0.73 -9.68 -4.84
CA ASP A 268 -1.82 -8.71 -4.71
C ASP A 268 -2.68 -8.61 -5.99
N ASN A 269 -2.32 -9.33 -7.05
CA ASN A 269 -2.99 -9.34 -8.35
C ASN A 269 -3.99 -10.51 -8.52
N ASN A 270 -4.71 -10.87 -7.47
CA ASN A 270 -5.79 -11.88 -7.47
C ASN A 270 -5.46 -13.12 -8.35
N PRO A 271 -4.49 -13.95 -7.93
CA PRO A 271 -4.00 -15.06 -8.73
C PRO A 271 -5.06 -16.15 -8.88
N ILE A 272 -5.21 -16.67 -10.10
CA ILE A 272 -6.04 -17.83 -10.43
C ILE A 272 -5.12 -18.96 -10.91
N PRO A 273 -4.83 -19.96 -10.06
CA PRO A 273 -4.05 -21.12 -10.47
C PRO A 273 -4.78 -21.93 -11.54
N CYS A 274 -4.06 -22.36 -12.56
CA CYS A 274 -4.59 -23.03 -13.74
C CYS A 274 -3.71 -24.23 -14.11
N ARG A 275 -4.31 -25.20 -14.80
CA ARG A 275 -3.60 -26.31 -15.44
C ARG A 275 -4.09 -26.50 -16.86
N SER A 276 -3.29 -27.18 -17.68
CA SER A 276 -3.71 -27.57 -19.02
C SER A 276 -4.83 -28.60 -18.97
N VAL A 277 -5.75 -28.53 -19.93
CA VAL A 277 -6.80 -29.53 -20.15
C VAL A 277 -6.19 -30.92 -20.46
N PHE A 278 -4.98 -30.97 -21.01
CA PHE A 278 -4.31 -32.22 -21.42
C PHE A 278 -3.41 -32.85 -20.33
N GLY A 279 -3.35 -32.28 -19.12
CA GLY A 279 -2.58 -32.83 -18.00
C GLY A 279 -1.59 -31.84 -17.39
N GLU A 280 -0.74 -32.31 -16.47
CA GLU A 280 0.16 -31.46 -15.66
C GLU A 280 1.58 -31.32 -16.23
N HIS A 281 1.88 -31.95 -17.37
CA HIS A 281 3.22 -31.89 -17.94
C HIS A 281 3.56 -30.46 -18.37
N THR A 282 4.56 -29.88 -17.70
CA THR A 282 5.14 -28.57 -18.03
C THR A 282 6.61 -28.73 -18.40
N ASP A 283 6.78 -29.42 -19.52
CA ASP A 283 8.05 -29.52 -20.23
C ASP A 283 8.18 -28.39 -21.28
N GLU A 284 9.26 -28.43 -22.05
CA GLU A 284 9.52 -27.44 -23.09
C GLU A 284 8.51 -27.49 -24.22
N ALA A 285 8.02 -28.69 -24.58
CA ALA A 285 7.02 -28.85 -25.62
C ALA A 285 5.70 -28.17 -25.24
N PHE A 286 5.24 -28.38 -24.01
CA PHE A 286 4.05 -27.70 -23.48
C PHE A 286 4.23 -26.18 -23.48
N ARG A 287 5.39 -25.69 -23.02
CA ARG A 287 5.67 -24.25 -23.01
C ARG A 287 5.61 -23.68 -24.42
N ASP A 288 6.26 -24.32 -25.39
CA ASP A 288 6.35 -23.82 -26.76
C ASP A 288 4.96 -23.81 -27.42
N GLU A 289 4.12 -24.83 -27.14
CA GLU A 289 2.71 -24.85 -27.53
C GLU A 289 1.93 -23.70 -26.88
N PHE A 290 2.09 -23.47 -25.58
CA PHE A 290 1.44 -22.38 -24.85
C PHE A 290 1.81 -21.00 -25.43
N LEU A 291 3.09 -20.78 -25.70
CA LEU A 291 3.58 -19.55 -26.32
C LEU A 291 3.06 -19.39 -27.76
N ASN A 292 2.95 -20.49 -28.51
CA ASN A 292 2.33 -20.48 -29.84
C ASN A 292 0.86 -20.08 -29.78
N ARG A 293 0.10 -20.57 -28.79
CA ARG A 293 -1.29 -20.14 -28.56
C ARG A 293 -1.38 -18.66 -28.21
N LEU A 294 -0.51 -18.17 -27.32
CA LEU A 294 -0.44 -16.74 -26.98
C LEU A 294 -0.16 -15.86 -28.21
N ARG A 295 0.74 -16.29 -29.09
CA ARG A 295 1.08 -15.60 -30.34
C ARG A 295 -0.11 -15.45 -31.28
N HIS A 296 -1.01 -16.42 -31.27
CA HIS A 296 -2.14 -16.51 -32.20
C HIS A 296 -3.50 -16.22 -31.53
N LEU A 297 -3.50 -15.59 -30.36
CA LEU A 297 -4.75 -15.17 -29.71
C LEU A 297 -5.52 -14.20 -30.62
N SER A 298 -6.81 -14.50 -30.81
CA SER A 298 -7.70 -13.62 -31.57
C SER A 298 -7.95 -12.29 -30.86
N ASP A 299 -8.25 -11.23 -31.61
CA ASP A 299 -8.59 -9.91 -31.06
C ASP A 299 -9.87 -9.91 -30.19
N ARG A 300 -10.65 -11.00 -30.23
CA ARG A 300 -11.84 -11.19 -29.37
C ARG A 300 -11.45 -11.59 -27.94
N VAL A 301 -10.23 -12.10 -27.75
CA VAL A 301 -9.72 -12.47 -26.43
C VAL A 301 -9.28 -11.20 -25.69
N PRO A 302 -9.64 -11.05 -24.41
CA PRO A 302 -9.20 -9.89 -23.65
C PRO A 302 -7.67 -9.73 -23.63
N PRO A 303 -7.15 -8.49 -23.57
CA PRO A 303 -5.72 -8.24 -23.48
C PRO A 303 -5.07 -9.04 -22.36
N CYS A 304 -3.94 -9.67 -22.67
CA CYS A 304 -3.09 -10.38 -21.74
C CYS A 304 -1.60 -10.04 -21.96
N ALA A 305 -0.76 -10.34 -20.97
CA ALA A 305 0.69 -10.16 -21.09
C ALA A 305 1.47 -11.13 -20.21
N LEU A 306 2.50 -11.74 -20.78
CA LEU A 306 3.39 -12.66 -20.07
C LEU A 306 4.30 -11.89 -19.11
N THR A 307 4.50 -12.44 -17.91
CA THR A 307 5.40 -11.86 -16.90
C THR A 307 6.28 -12.93 -16.22
N ALA A 308 7.07 -12.51 -15.23
CA ALA A 308 7.94 -13.33 -14.40
C ALA A 308 8.96 -14.16 -15.22
N HIS A 309 9.19 -15.42 -14.83
CA HIS A 309 10.27 -16.25 -15.39
C HIS A 309 10.17 -16.45 -16.90
N GLN A 310 8.97 -16.68 -17.45
CA GLN A 310 8.82 -16.86 -18.89
C GLN A 310 9.03 -15.56 -19.67
N ALA A 311 8.68 -14.40 -19.10
CA ALA A 311 9.04 -13.11 -19.69
C ALA A 311 10.56 -12.93 -19.72
N CYS A 312 11.29 -13.27 -18.65
CA CYS A 312 12.75 -13.25 -18.64
C CYS A 312 13.36 -14.14 -19.74
N ARG A 313 12.79 -15.31 -20.00
CA ARG A 313 13.23 -16.19 -21.09
C ARG A 313 13.05 -15.53 -22.46
N LEU A 314 11.92 -14.86 -22.71
CA LEU A 314 11.70 -14.10 -23.96
C LEU A 314 12.65 -12.90 -24.09
N TYR A 315 12.95 -12.21 -22.98
CA TYR A 315 13.97 -11.17 -22.93
C TYR A 315 15.41 -11.69 -23.05
N ARG A 316 15.62 -13.02 -23.11
CA ARG A 316 16.94 -13.67 -23.10
C ARG A 316 17.77 -13.33 -21.86
N LEU A 317 17.10 -13.17 -20.72
CA LEU A 317 17.67 -12.80 -19.42
C LEU A 317 17.34 -13.85 -18.37
N THR A 318 17.73 -15.10 -18.61
CA THR A 318 17.44 -16.24 -17.73
C THR A 318 18.59 -16.54 -16.77
N HIS A 319 18.25 -16.73 -15.50
CA HIS A 319 19.15 -17.16 -14.42
C HIS A 319 18.52 -18.24 -13.51
N SER A 320 17.25 -18.59 -13.76
CA SER A 320 16.52 -19.63 -13.04
C SER A 320 15.89 -20.64 -14.01
N GLU A 321 15.87 -21.92 -13.61
CA GLU A 321 15.18 -23.00 -14.32
C GLU A 321 13.68 -23.09 -14.01
N ALA A 322 13.13 -22.12 -13.28
CA ALA A 322 11.70 -22.06 -12.97
C ALA A 322 10.85 -22.10 -14.24
N ARG A 323 9.83 -22.96 -14.23
CA ARG A 323 8.95 -23.25 -15.36
C ARG A 323 7.55 -22.67 -15.21
N SER A 324 7.25 -22.04 -14.08
CA SER A 324 5.95 -21.43 -13.84
C SER A 324 5.67 -20.32 -14.86
N ILE A 325 4.43 -20.31 -15.36
CA ILE A 325 3.93 -19.37 -16.35
C ILE A 325 2.99 -18.41 -15.64
N HIS A 326 3.29 -17.11 -15.70
CA HIS A 326 2.46 -16.06 -15.12
C HIS A 326 1.96 -15.14 -16.22
N LEU A 327 0.65 -14.95 -16.29
CA LEU A 327 0.01 -14.19 -17.35
C LEU A 327 -0.98 -13.18 -16.76
N TYR A 328 -0.73 -11.89 -16.95
CA TYR A 328 -1.74 -10.88 -16.68
C TYR A 328 -2.86 -10.96 -17.69
N TYR A 329 -4.08 -10.68 -17.24
CA TYR A 329 -5.24 -10.57 -18.12
C TYR A 329 -6.17 -9.44 -17.71
N THR A 330 -7.11 -9.10 -18.60
CA THR A 330 -8.21 -8.19 -18.29
C THR A 330 -9.53 -8.84 -18.71
N GLY A 331 -10.67 -8.28 -18.29
CA GLY A 331 -11.97 -8.84 -18.65
C GLY A 331 -12.25 -10.18 -17.97
N GLU A 332 -13.01 -11.02 -18.66
CA GLU A 332 -13.53 -12.29 -18.15
C GLU A 332 -12.48 -13.41 -18.30
N PRO A 333 -12.03 -14.06 -17.20
CA PRO A 333 -10.97 -15.06 -17.25
C PRO A 333 -11.34 -16.30 -18.07
N SER A 334 -12.61 -16.71 -18.07
CA SER A 334 -13.05 -17.92 -18.77
C SER A 334 -12.78 -17.89 -20.28
N ILE A 335 -12.89 -16.71 -20.92
CA ILE A 335 -12.58 -16.53 -22.36
C ILE A 335 -11.10 -16.80 -22.63
N LEU A 336 -10.21 -16.30 -21.77
CA LEU A 336 -8.77 -16.51 -21.92
C LEU A 336 -8.38 -17.95 -21.61
N MET A 337 -8.99 -18.55 -20.59
CA MET A 337 -8.77 -19.96 -20.25
C MET A 337 -9.18 -20.87 -21.40
N GLU A 338 -10.33 -20.65 -22.02
CA GLU A 338 -10.79 -21.42 -23.19
C GLU A 338 -9.81 -21.30 -24.36
N ALA A 339 -9.39 -20.07 -24.70
CA ALA A 339 -8.45 -19.83 -25.79
C ALA A 339 -7.07 -20.49 -25.56
N LEU A 340 -6.64 -20.58 -24.31
CA LEU A 340 -5.37 -21.20 -23.90
C LEU A 340 -5.52 -22.67 -23.48
N GLN A 341 -6.72 -23.24 -23.58
CA GLN A 341 -7.04 -24.61 -23.15
C GLN A 341 -6.62 -24.91 -21.70
N LEU A 342 -7.01 -24.00 -20.81
CA LEU A 342 -6.77 -24.05 -19.38
C LEU A 342 -8.06 -24.36 -18.62
N VAL A 343 -7.89 -24.98 -17.45
CA VAL A 343 -8.93 -25.11 -16.44
C VAL A 343 -8.41 -24.64 -15.09
N PRO A 344 -9.27 -24.13 -14.19
CA PRO A 344 -8.88 -23.81 -12.82
C PRO A 344 -8.24 -25.01 -12.13
N SER A 345 -7.28 -24.71 -11.27
CA SER A 345 -6.59 -25.70 -10.44
C SER A 345 -6.68 -25.29 -8.99
N ASP A 346 -7.01 -26.25 -8.13
CA ASP A 346 -6.92 -26.08 -6.67
C ASP A 346 -5.50 -26.35 -6.15
N HIS A 347 -4.58 -26.74 -7.05
CA HIS A 347 -3.22 -27.09 -6.65
C HIS A 347 -2.39 -25.82 -6.39
N PRO A 348 -1.80 -25.66 -5.20
CA PRO A 348 -1.04 -24.45 -4.85
C PRO A 348 0.26 -24.31 -5.65
N ALA A 349 0.77 -25.40 -6.23
CA ALA A 349 1.92 -25.41 -7.14
C ALA A 349 1.50 -25.49 -8.62
N ALA A 350 0.36 -24.90 -8.99
CA ALA A 350 -0.05 -24.84 -10.39
C ALA A 350 1.05 -24.20 -11.24
N SER A 351 1.35 -24.84 -12.36
CA SER A 351 2.40 -24.39 -13.28
C SER A 351 2.01 -23.15 -14.08
N ILE A 352 0.72 -22.79 -14.10
CA ILE A 352 0.20 -21.62 -14.80
C ILE A 352 -0.66 -20.82 -13.83
N VAL A 353 -0.43 -19.51 -13.78
CA VAL A 353 -1.18 -18.59 -12.92
C VAL A 353 -1.64 -17.40 -13.75
N LEU A 354 -2.96 -17.21 -13.82
CA LEU A 354 -3.55 -16.01 -14.39
C LEU A 354 -3.64 -14.92 -13.31
N LEU A 355 -3.24 -13.70 -13.64
CA LEU A 355 -3.16 -12.58 -12.72
C LEU A 355 -4.12 -11.47 -13.14
N GLN A 356 -5.06 -11.11 -12.28
CA GLN A 356 -5.91 -9.94 -12.49
C GLN A 356 -5.21 -8.69 -11.89
N PRO A 357 -4.77 -7.74 -12.72
CA PRO A 357 -3.89 -6.66 -12.29
C PRO A 357 -4.58 -5.70 -11.31
N ARG A 358 -3.96 -5.46 -10.15
CA ARG A 358 -4.35 -4.35 -9.26
C ARG A 358 -4.04 -2.98 -9.87
N HIS A 359 -2.99 -2.91 -10.69
CA HIS A 359 -2.48 -1.70 -11.33
C HIS A 359 -2.53 -1.82 -12.85
N ARG A 360 -3.76 -1.90 -13.38
CA ARG A 360 -4.04 -2.21 -14.78
C ARG A 360 -3.36 -1.24 -15.73
N ARG A 361 -3.40 0.07 -15.47
CA ARG A 361 -2.81 1.06 -16.37
C ARG A 361 -1.29 0.93 -16.44
N SER A 362 -0.64 0.76 -15.29
CA SER A 362 0.81 0.63 -15.22
C SER A 362 1.32 -0.66 -15.88
N ILE A 363 0.59 -1.78 -15.71
CA ILE A 363 0.95 -3.06 -16.32
C ILE A 363 0.69 -3.04 -17.82
N PHE A 364 -0.53 -2.69 -18.24
CA PHE A 364 -0.94 -2.80 -19.64
C PHE A 364 -0.45 -1.65 -20.53
N GLY A 365 -0.21 -0.47 -19.96
CA GLY A 365 0.27 0.68 -20.73
C GLY A 365 1.72 0.55 -21.22
N GLY A 366 2.49 -0.37 -20.63
CA GLY A 366 3.91 -0.60 -20.97
C GLY A 366 4.17 -1.86 -21.78
N ILE A 367 3.15 -2.66 -22.08
CA ILE A 367 3.30 -3.98 -22.73
C ILE A 367 4.11 -3.85 -24.01
N ALA A 368 5.16 -4.65 -24.12
CA ALA A 368 5.95 -4.83 -25.31
C ALA A 368 5.48 -6.08 -26.09
N ARG A 369 5.91 -6.20 -27.35
CA ARG A 369 5.78 -7.43 -28.13
C ARG A 369 7.16 -7.98 -28.43
N ILE A 370 7.38 -9.24 -28.10
CA ILE A 370 8.61 -9.99 -28.38
C ILE A 370 8.18 -11.26 -29.10
N ASP A 371 8.66 -11.43 -30.32
CA ASP A 371 8.21 -12.52 -31.21
C ASP A 371 6.67 -12.60 -31.28
N GLU A 372 6.01 -11.45 -31.47
CA GLU A 372 4.54 -11.29 -31.48
C GLU A 372 3.81 -11.66 -30.17
N ILE A 373 4.52 -12.09 -29.13
CA ILE A 373 3.94 -12.39 -27.82
C ILE A 373 3.87 -11.10 -26.99
N PRO A 374 2.71 -10.76 -26.40
CA PRO A 374 2.60 -9.66 -25.45
C PRO A 374 3.36 -9.98 -24.15
N VAL A 375 4.31 -9.12 -23.79
CA VAL A 375 5.16 -9.28 -22.59
C VAL A 375 5.12 -7.99 -21.77
N CYS A 376 5.06 -8.12 -20.44
CA CYS A 376 5.18 -6.99 -19.54
C CYS A 376 6.51 -6.26 -19.72
N ASP A 377 6.52 -4.96 -19.42
CA ASP A 377 7.75 -4.17 -19.47
C ASP A 377 8.79 -4.70 -18.47
N ILE A 378 10.07 -4.48 -18.78
CA ILE A 378 11.17 -5.07 -18.02
C ILE A 378 11.17 -4.69 -16.53
N LEU A 379 10.67 -3.50 -16.19
CA LEU A 379 10.54 -3.06 -14.80
C LEU A 379 9.39 -3.78 -14.09
N GLN A 380 8.27 -4.01 -14.78
CA GLN A 380 7.19 -4.84 -14.25
C GLN A 380 7.65 -6.28 -14.01
N VAL A 381 8.38 -6.87 -14.96
CA VAL A 381 8.94 -8.23 -14.81
C VAL A 381 9.84 -8.32 -13.59
N TYR A 382 10.71 -7.33 -13.37
CA TYR A 382 11.52 -7.23 -12.15
C TYR A 382 10.67 -7.19 -10.88
N LEU A 383 9.65 -6.33 -10.83
CA LEU A 383 8.76 -6.18 -9.67
C LEU A 383 7.99 -7.48 -9.36
N ASP A 384 7.53 -8.16 -10.41
CA ASP A 384 6.79 -9.42 -10.30
C ASP A 384 7.65 -10.54 -9.74
N LEU A 385 8.91 -10.62 -10.16
CA LEU A 385 9.87 -11.62 -9.71
C LEU A 385 10.34 -11.41 -8.27
N TYR A 386 10.46 -10.16 -7.82
CA TYR A 386 11.20 -9.83 -6.60
C TYR A 386 10.68 -10.55 -5.34
N HIS A 387 9.36 -10.76 -5.24
CA HIS A 387 8.71 -11.52 -4.16
C HIS A 387 8.08 -12.83 -4.64
N LEU A 388 8.35 -13.24 -5.89
CA LEU A 388 7.87 -14.51 -6.40
C LEU A 388 8.67 -15.65 -5.76
N PRO A 389 8.02 -16.77 -5.38
CA PRO A 389 8.69 -18.02 -5.04
C PRO A 389 9.58 -18.55 -6.19
N ASP A 390 10.15 -19.75 -6.01
CA ASP A 390 10.91 -20.46 -7.06
C ASP A 390 12.13 -19.70 -7.61
N ARG A 391 12.92 -19.10 -6.71
CA ARG A 391 14.10 -18.28 -7.04
C ARG A 391 13.75 -17.02 -7.83
N GLY A 392 12.51 -16.52 -7.71
CA GLY A 392 12.10 -15.23 -8.26
C GLY A 392 13.06 -14.10 -7.86
N ARG A 393 13.47 -14.06 -6.58
CA ARG A 393 14.43 -13.06 -6.10
C ARG A 393 15.79 -13.12 -6.79
N GLU A 394 16.38 -14.30 -6.94
CA GLU A 394 17.67 -14.49 -7.64
C GLU A 394 17.57 -14.02 -9.10
N GLN A 395 16.46 -14.36 -9.77
CA GLN A 395 16.19 -13.93 -11.14
C GLN A 395 15.95 -12.41 -11.25
N ALA A 396 15.29 -11.80 -10.26
CA ALA A 396 15.06 -10.36 -10.21
C ALA A 396 16.36 -9.58 -10.02
N ASP A 397 17.23 -10.03 -9.11
CA ASP A 397 18.53 -9.40 -8.85
C ASP A 397 19.42 -9.50 -10.11
N PHE A 398 19.47 -10.66 -10.77
CA PHE A 398 20.15 -10.82 -12.06
C PHE A 398 19.60 -9.88 -13.15
N LEU A 399 18.26 -9.78 -13.25
CA LEU A 399 17.61 -8.90 -14.23
C LEU A 399 17.94 -7.42 -13.97
N TYR A 400 17.99 -7.04 -12.69
CA TYR A 400 18.34 -5.69 -12.26
C TYR A 400 19.76 -5.33 -12.71
N GLU A 401 20.74 -6.13 -12.31
CA GLU A 401 22.16 -5.89 -12.61
C GLU A 401 22.45 -5.89 -14.12
N ARG A 402 21.87 -6.84 -14.86
CA ARG A 402 22.19 -7.01 -16.29
C ARG A 402 21.49 -6.03 -17.21
N ARG A 403 20.29 -5.57 -16.84
CA ARG A 403 19.45 -4.79 -17.77
C ARG A 403 18.85 -3.54 -17.16
N LEU A 404 18.20 -3.64 -16.00
CA LEU A 404 17.43 -2.53 -15.47
C LEU A 404 18.33 -1.39 -14.96
N GLU A 405 19.39 -1.70 -14.22
CA GLU A 405 20.32 -0.70 -13.70
C GLU A 405 20.99 0.10 -14.84
N PRO A 406 21.61 -0.52 -15.86
CA PRO A 406 22.17 0.22 -17.00
C PRO A 406 21.14 1.08 -17.72
N LEU A 407 19.92 0.57 -17.93
CA LEU A 407 18.84 1.30 -18.59
C LEU A 407 18.44 2.55 -17.81
N ILE A 408 18.32 2.43 -16.49
CA ILE A 408 17.90 3.58 -15.70
C ILE A 408 19.04 4.59 -15.54
N ARG A 409 20.30 4.15 -15.38
CA ARG A 409 21.46 5.05 -15.38
C ARG A 409 21.51 5.88 -16.66
N SER A 410 21.38 5.23 -17.83
CA SER A 410 21.30 5.92 -19.12
C SER A 410 20.11 6.87 -19.21
N ALA A 411 18.93 6.47 -18.70
CA ALA A 411 17.76 7.34 -18.67
C ALA A 411 17.96 8.60 -17.81
N VAL A 412 18.70 8.50 -16.71
CA VAL A 412 19.07 9.63 -15.84
C VAL A 412 20.11 10.52 -16.52
N GLU A 413 21.15 9.96 -17.15
CA GLU A 413 22.17 10.72 -17.88
C GLU A 413 21.56 11.54 -19.03
N LEU A 414 20.55 10.99 -19.73
CA LEU A 414 19.79 11.73 -20.74
C LEU A 414 19.01 12.91 -20.14
N GLN A 415 18.68 12.89 -18.84
CA GLN A 415 18.08 14.05 -18.16
C GLN A 415 19.11 15.14 -17.83
N ASP A 416 20.39 14.80 -17.74
CA ASP A 416 21.49 15.72 -17.43
C ASP A 416 22.14 16.35 -18.67
N GLY A 417 22.10 15.66 -19.81
CA GLY A 417 22.70 16.10 -21.08
C GLY A 417 21.87 17.09 -21.94
N ILE A 418 20.79 17.67 -21.40
CA ILE A 418 19.95 18.72 -22.04
C ILE A 418 19.76 19.87 -21.06
#